data_AF-A0A7Y3CED2-F1
#
_entry.id   AF-A0A7Y3CED2-F1
#
_cell.length_a   1.000
_cell.length_b   1.000
_cell.length_c   1.000
_cell.angle_alpha   90.00
_cell.angle_beta   90.00
_cell.angle_gamma   90.00
#
_symmetry.space_group_name_H-M   'P 1'
#
loop_
_entity.id
_entity.type
_entity.pdbx_description
1 polymer ?
#
loop_
_entity_poly.entity_id
_entity_poly.type
_entity_poly.pdbx_seq_one_letter_code
_entity_poly.pdbx_strand_id
1 'polypeptide(L)'
;MSRSTFSFKMQKTFKKNHLITAVVANSKGEIFELEGYGALGMAGSTLAPLTTAETINMPYGSELMFLPDRKPILYNSLNDRVETLSENPLVPREKIFPVAAFSSPGYVTSYVAAYTEEKNATY
;
A
#
# COMPACT_ATOMS: atom_id res chain seq x y z
N MET A 1 7.49 24.13 10.36
CA MET A 1 8.10 23.88 9.04
C MET A 1 9.29 22.95 9.21
N SER A 2 9.13 21.69 8.81
CA SER A 2 10.23 20.77 8.49
C SER A 2 9.65 19.78 7.48
N ARG A 3 9.95 19.97 6.19
CA ARG A 3 9.71 18.92 5.19
C ARG A 3 10.86 17.93 5.37
N SER A 4 10.65 16.89 6.17
CA SER A 4 11.54 15.73 6.15
C SER A 4 11.41 15.09 4.76
N THR A 5 12.36 15.38 3.89
CA THR A 5 12.43 14.79 2.55
C THR A 5 12.88 13.33 2.71
N PHE A 6 11.93 12.43 2.93
CA PHE A 6 12.19 11.00 2.76
C PHE A 6 12.45 10.75 1.27
N SER A 7 13.65 10.29 0.94
CA SER A 7 14.01 9.91 -0.42
C SER A 7 13.54 8.47 -0.66
N PHE A 8 12.49 8.32 -1.47
CA PHE A 8 12.02 7.00 -1.90
C PHE A 8 12.72 6.59 -3.20
N LYS A 9 13.14 5.33 -3.29
CA LYS A 9 13.65 4.74 -4.53
C LYS A 9 12.55 3.93 -5.21
N MET A 10 12.38 4.13 -6.51
CA MET A 10 11.41 3.41 -7.34
C MET A 10 12.12 2.25 -8.05
N GLN A 11 11.52 1.04 -8.05
CA GLN A 11 12.20 -0.15 -8.59
C GLN A 11 12.15 -0.31 -10.13
N LYS A 12 11.30 0.41 -10.88
CA LYS A 12 11.21 0.30 -12.36
C LYS A 12 10.26 1.34 -12.99
N THR A 13 10.29 1.47 -14.33
CA THR A 13 9.32 2.23 -15.16
C THR A 13 8.33 1.25 -15.83
N PHE A 14 7.04 1.57 -15.91
CA PHE A 14 5.99 0.60 -16.23
C PHE A 14 4.97 1.07 -17.29
N LYS A 15 4.33 0.12 -17.98
CA LYS A 15 3.20 0.41 -18.88
C LYS A 15 1.91 0.62 -18.07
N LYS A 16 1.31 1.80 -18.25
CA LYS A 16 0.10 2.33 -17.59
C LYS A 16 -1.10 1.37 -17.49
N ASN A 17 -1.27 0.44 -18.43
CA ASN A 17 -2.49 -0.36 -18.62
C ASN A 17 -2.75 -1.50 -17.60
N HIS A 18 -1.93 -1.67 -16.57
CA HIS A 18 -2.07 -2.78 -15.62
C HIS A 18 -1.95 -2.36 -14.15
N LEU A 19 -1.98 -1.06 -13.84
CA LEU A 19 -1.87 -0.60 -12.46
C LEU A 19 -3.13 -0.95 -11.66
N ILE A 20 -2.94 -1.34 -10.41
CA ILE A 20 -4.03 -1.44 -9.44
C ILE A 20 -4.42 -0.02 -9.03
N THR A 21 -5.70 0.32 -9.14
CA THR A 21 -6.21 1.61 -8.67
C THR A 21 -5.98 1.75 -7.17
N ALA A 22 -5.49 2.92 -6.74
CA ALA A 22 -5.31 3.20 -5.33
C ALA A 22 -6.66 3.28 -4.62
N VAL A 23 -6.77 2.66 -3.46
CA VAL A 23 -7.87 2.91 -2.52
C VAL A 23 -7.39 3.79 -1.37
N VAL A 24 -8.22 4.75 -0.98
CA VAL A 24 -7.98 5.66 0.15
C VAL A 24 -9.24 5.73 0.99
N ALA A 25 -9.12 6.25 2.21
CA ALA A 25 -10.26 6.52 3.06
C ALA A 25 -10.43 8.01 3.32
N ASN A 26 -11.67 8.48 3.51
CA ASN A 26 -11.92 9.83 4.00
C ASN A 26 -11.91 9.89 5.55
N SER A 27 -12.23 11.06 6.11
CA SER A 27 -12.26 11.27 7.57
C SER A 27 -13.36 10.51 8.31
N LYS A 28 -14.34 9.93 7.60
CA LYS A 28 -15.36 9.06 8.18
C LYS A 28 -14.96 7.58 8.14
N GLY A 29 -13.82 7.26 7.54
CA GLY A 29 -13.38 5.88 7.31
C GLY A 29 -14.04 5.23 6.10
N GLU A 30 -14.77 5.98 5.28
CA GLU A 30 -15.33 5.46 4.02
C GLU A 30 -14.18 5.21 3.04
N ILE A 31 -14.04 3.98 2.54
CA ILE A 31 -12.98 3.57 1.62
C ILE A 31 -13.50 3.66 0.18
N PHE A 32 -12.71 4.25 -0.71
CA PHE A 32 -13.06 4.43 -2.12
C PHE A 32 -11.81 4.42 -3.00
N GLU A 33 -12.02 4.15 -4.29
CA GLU A 33 -10.98 4.23 -5.32
C GLU A 33 -10.66 5.69 -5.66
N LEU A 34 -9.37 6.03 -5.72
CA LEU A 34 -8.89 7.34 -6.13
C LEU A 34 -8.48 7.30 -7.60
N GLU A 35 -9.43 7.62 -8.47
CA GLU A 35 -9.24 7.61 -9.92
C GLU A 35 -8.02 8.41 -10.38
N GLY A 36 -7.29 7.86 -11.36
CA GLY A 36 -6.05 8.43 -11.87
C GLY A 36 -4.80 8.15 -11.00
N TYR A 37 -4.96 7.51 -9.85
CA TYR A 37 -3.85 7.11 -8.98
C TYR A 37 -3.72 5.58 -8.88
N GLY A 38 -2.49 5.10 -9.01
CA GLY A 38 -2.12 3.71 -8.80
C GLY A 38 -1.64 3.45 -7.38
N ALA A 39 -1.97 2.27 -6.86
CA ALA A 39 -1.48 1.78 -5.57
C ALA A 39 0.03 1.51 -5.62
N LEU A 40 0.70 1.75 -4.49
CA LEU A 40 2.11 1.45 -4.31
C LEU A 40 2.28 0.44 -3.16
N GLY A 41 3.12 -0.57 -3.37
CA GLY A 41 3.72 -1.36 -2.31
C GLY A 41 4.95 -0.65 -1.73
N MET A 42 5.24 -0.91 -0.45
CA MET A 42 6.36 -0.31 0.27
C MET A 42 7.17 -1.39 1.00
N ALA A 43 8.49 -1.40 0.78
CA ALA A 43 9.45 -2.21 1.51
C ALA A 43 10.58 -1.30 2.02
N GLY A 44 10.49 -0.88 3.28
CA GLY A 44 11.35 0.16 3.83
C GLY A 44 11.21 1.47 3.03
N SER A 45 12.33 2.03 2.57
CA SER A 45 12.33 3.24 1.72
C SER A 45 12.06 2.98 0.23
N THR A 46 11.75 1.74 -0.14
CA THR A 46 11.57 1.35 -1.54
C THR A 46 10.10 1.27 -1.88
N LEU A 47 9.70 1.91 -2.98
CA LEU A 47 8.34 1.90 -3.49
C LEU A 47 8.27 1.14 -4.82
N ALA A 48 7.20 0.37 -4.98
CA ALA A 48 6.91 -0.37 -6.20
C ALA A 48 5.43 -0.22 -6.56
N PRO A 49 5.08 0.22 -7.79
CA PRO A 49 3.70 0.20 -8.24
C PRO A 49 3.12 -1.21 -8.22
N LEU A 50 1.89 -1.34 -7.73
CA LEU A 50 1.18 -2.61 -7.78
C LEU A 50 0.51 -2.75 -9.15
N THR A 51 0.66 -3.93 -9.76
CA THR A 51 0.08 -4.24 -11.06
C THR A 51 -0.72 -5.53 -11.02
N THR A 52 -1.73 -5.65 -11.87
CA THR A 52 -2.54 -6.87 -11.99
C THR A 52 -1.72 -8.12 -12.35
N ALA A 53 -0.55 -7.96 -12.97
CA ALA A 53 0.35 -9.05 -13.30
C ALA A 53 1.17 -9.56 -12.09
N GLU A 54 1.34 -8.73 -11.06
CA GLU A 54 2.18 -9.01 -9.88
C GLU A 54 1.34 -9.09 -8.59
N THR A 55 0.02 -9.01 -8.70
CA THR A 55 -0.92 -9.12 -7.58
C THR A 55 -1.91 -10.24 -7.80
N ILE A 56 -2.41 -10.80 -6.70
CA ILE A 56 -3.54 -11.73 -6.70
C ILE A 56 -4.77 -11.06 -6.08
N ASN A 57 -5.94 -11.66 -6.31
CA ASN A 57 -7.14 -11.28 -5.55
C ASN A 57 -6.90 -11.47 -4.05
N MET A 58 -7.49 -10.59 -3.24
CA MET A 58 -7.37 -10.67 -1.78
C MET A 58 -7.78 -12.06 -1.28
N PRO A 59 -6.88 -12.79 -0.59
CA PRO A 59 -7.21 -14.09 -0.02
C PRO A 59 -8.37 -14.00 0.99
N TYR A 60 -9.07 -15.10 1.19
CA TYR A 60 -10.12 -15.18 2.21
C TYR A 60 -9.60 -14.76 3.60
N GLY A 61 -10.43 -14.03 4.34
CA GLY A 61 -10.07 -13.47 5.64
C GLY A 61 -9.12 -12.26 5.59
N SER A 62 -8.75 -11.78 4.39
CA SER A 62 -8.04 -10.51 4.26
C SER A 62 -9.01 -9.34 4.41
N GLU A 63 -8.50 -8.22 4.94
CA GLU A 63 -9.29 -7.02 5.19
C GLU A 63 -8.57 -5.77 4.66
N LEU A 64 -9.32 -4.69 4.45
CA LEU A 64 -8.76 -3.37 4.20
C LEU A 64 -8.66 -2.61 5.52
N MET A 65 -7.47 -2.08 5.81
CA MET A 65 -7.20 -1.34 7.03
C MET A 65 -7.05 0.14 6.75
N PHE A 66 -7.92 0.94 7.37
CA PHE A 66 -7.78 2.39 7.47
C PHE A 66 -6.59 2.75 8.37
N LEU A 67 -5.71 3.62 7.89
CA LEU A 67 -4.50 4.02 8.62
C LEU A 67 -4.55 5.52 8.98
N PRO A 68 -5.13 5.90 10.14
CA PRO A 68 -5.18 7.29 10.56
C PRO A 68 -3.78 7.86 10.80
N ASP A 69 -3.70 9.20 10.81
CA ASP A 69 -2.49 9.99 11.09
C ASP A 69 -1.31 9.73 10.14
N ARG A 70 -1.58 9.09 9.00
CA ARG A 70 -0.63 8.85 7.91
C ARG A 70 -1.11 9.51 6.64
N LYS A 71 -0.19 9.76 5.71
CA LYS A 71 -0.49 10.30 4.38
C LYS A 71 -0.31 9.21 3.33
N PRO A 72 -1.26 9.03 2.39
CA PRO A 72 -1.06 8.09 1.31
C PRO A 72 0.09 8.54 0.40
N ILE A 73 0.93 7.58 0.02
CA ILE A 73 1.94 7.73 -1.03
C ILE A 73 1.43 6.93 -2.22
N LEU A 74 1.13 7.61 -3.32
CA LEU A 74 0.45 7.03 -4.48
C LEU A 74 1.22 7.34 -5.76
N TYR A 75 1.00 6.55 -6.79
CA TYR A 75 1.54 6.82 -8.12
C TYR A 75 0.50 7.58 -8.95
N ASN A 76 0.76 8.85 -9.23
CA ASN A 76 -0.06 9.66 -10.13
C ASN A 76 0.19 9.22 -11.58
N SER A 77 -0.82 8.58 -12.17
CA SER A 77 -0.70 8.06 -13.52
C SER A 77 -0.69 9.17 -14.58
N LEU A 78 -1.28 10.34 -14.32
CA LEU A 78 -1.37 11.41 -15.32
C LEU A 78 0.00 12.00 -15.67
N ASN A 79 0.87 12.17 -14.67
CA ASN A 79 2.17 12.82 -14.82
C ASN A 79 3.37 11.87 -14.56
N ASP A 80 3.12 10.58 -14.33
CA ASP A 80 4.13 9.54 -14.10
C ASP A 80 5.03 9.85 -12.88
N ARG A 81 4.41 10.16 -11.73
CA ARG A 81 5.12 10.55 -10.51
C ARG A 81 4.55 9.92 -9.25
N VAL A 82 5.42 9.73 -8.27
CA VAL A 82 5.02 9.40 -6.90
C VAL A 82 4.68 10.67 -6.14
N GLU A 83 3.51 10.68 -5.50
CA GLU A 83 2.99 11.82 -4.76
C GLU A 83 2.56 11.41 -3.36
N THR A 84 2.84 12.29 -2.38
CA THR A 84 2.28 12.16 -1.03
C THR A 84 1.13 13.16 -0.89
N LEU A 85 -0.09 12.65 -0.74
CA LEU A 85 -1.28 13.50 -0.68
C LEU A 85 -1.74 13.69 0.76
N SER A 86 -2.30 14.86 1.07
CA SER A 86 -3.00 15.12 2.33
C SER A 86 -4.50 15.34 2.14
N GLU A 87 -4.93 15.61 0.91
CA GLU A 87 -6.31 15.92 0.55
C GLU A 87 -6.67 15.23 -0.77
N ASN A 88 -7.97 15.01 -0.97
CA ASN A 88 -8.52 14.47 -2.20
C ASN A 88 -8.34 15.50 -3.34
N PRO A 89 -7.59 15.17 -4.41
CA PRO A 89 -7.39 16.07 -5.53
C PRO A 89 -8.68 16.34 -6.33
N LEU A 90 -9.70 15.49 -6.18
CA LEU A 90 -10.99 15.61 -6.85
C LEU A 90 -12.04 16.35 -5.99
N VAL A 91 -11.82 16.44 -4.67
CA VAL A 91 -12.76 17.06 -3.71
C VAL A 91 -11.99 18.00 -2.78
N PRO A 92 -11.98 19.32 -3.05
CA PRO A 92 -11.19 20.28 -2.28
C PRO A 92 -11.48 20.22 -0.77
N ARG A 93 -10.41 20.23 0.05
CA ARG A 93 -10.43 20.19 1.53
C ARG A 93 -10.86 18.86 2.16
N GLU A 94 -11.19 17.84 1.39
CA GLU A 94 -11.43 16.51 1.95
C GLU A 94 -10.10 15.84 2.28
N LYS A 95 -9.86 15.52 3.56
CA LYS A 95 -8.67 14.75 3.95
C LYS A 95 -8.82 13.30 3.51
N ILE A 96 -7.72 12.74 3.01
CA ILE A 96 -7.61 11.33 2.66
C ILE A 96 -6.48 10.65 3.45
N PHE A 97 -6.67 9.37 3.70
CA PHE A 97 -5.78 8.53 4.49
C PHE A 97 -5.43 7.25 3.72
N PRO A 98 -4.23 6.69 3.95
CA PRO A 98 -3.86 5.44 3.31
C PRO A 98 -4.73 4.29 3.80
N VAL A 99 -4.98 3.35 2.89
CA VAL A 99 -5.62 2.06 3.16
C VAL A 99 -4.63 0.96 2.78
N ALA A 100 -4.46 -0.03 3.65
CA ALA A 100 -3.62 -1.18 3.41
C ALA A 100 -4.46 -2.45 3.25
N ALA A 101 -4.07 -3.35 2.35
CA ALA A 101 -4.56 -4.72 2.36
C ALA A 101 -3.82 -5.51 3.45
N PHE A 102 -4.57 -6.04 4.41
CA PHE A 102 -4.06 -6.90 5.47
C PHE A 102 -4.46 -8.34 5.19
N SER A 103 -3.48 -9.17 4.83
CA SER A 103 -3.72 -10.60 4.58
C SER A 103 -3.71 -11.38 5.89
N SER A 104 -4.76 -12.18 6.14
CA SER A 104 -4.83 -13.03 7.34
C SER A 104 -3.70 -14.05 7.37
N PRO A 105 -2.75 -13.95 8.32
CA PRO A 105 -1.61 -14.87 8.37
C PRO A 105 -2.05 -16.32 8.53
N GLY A 106 -3.12 -16.59 9.30
CA GLY A 106 -3.63 -17.94 9.51
C GLY A 106 -4.25 -18.58 8.27
N TYR A 107 -4.64 -17.78 7.26
CA TYR A 107 -5.11 -18.29 5.97
C TYR A 107 -3.98 -18.41 4.94
N VAL A 108 -3.12 -17.37 4.85
CA VAL A 108 -2.06 -17.35 3.82
C VAL A 108 -0.82 -18.17 4.20
N THR A 109 -0.61 -18.44 5.49
CA THR A 109 0.53 -19.27 5.96
C THR A 109 0.13 -20.73 5.96
N SER A 110 0.59 -21.49 4.96
CA SER A 110 0.31 -22.93 4.88
C SER A 110 1.31 -23.80 5.65
N TYR A 111 2.57 -23.35 5.76
CA TYR A 111 3.63 -24.07 6.48
C TYR A 111 4.50 -23.07 7.25
N VAL A 112 5.06 -23.52 8.37
CA VAL A 112 6.10 -22.81 9.11
C VAL A 112 7.45 -23.51 8.92
N ALA A 113 8.52 -22.97 9.48
CA ALA A 113 9.83 -23.61 9.43
C ALA A 113 9.78 -25.03 10.03
N ALA A 114 10.28 -26.00 9.28
CA ALA A 114 10.55 -27.33 9.83
C ALA A 114 11.87 -27.27 10.62
N TYR A 115 11.83 -27.62 11.90
CA TYR A 115 13.02 -27.66 12.75
C TYR A 115 12.95 -28.84 13.72
N THR A 116 14.12 -29.19 14.25
CA THR A 116 14.27 -30.00 15.45
C THR A 116 14.99 -29.16 16.49
N GLU A 117 14.58 -29.27 17.75
CA GLU A 117 15.23 -28.55 18.83
C GLU A 117 16.50 -29.29 19.27
N GLU A 118 17.58 -28.54 19.39
CA GLU A 118 18.75 -29.00 20.15
C GLU A 118 18.48 -28.87 21.65
N LYS A 119 19.21 -29.63 22.48
CA LYS A 119 19.00 -29.70 23.95
C LYS A 119 18.93 -28.35 24.67
N ASN A 120 19.54 -27.32 24.10
CA ASN A 120 19.66 -25.99 24.70
C ASN A 120 18.91 -24.91 23.91
N ALA A 121 17.95 -25.29 23.04
CA ALA A 121 17.14 -24.33 22.31
C ALA A 121 16.35 -23.43 23.28
N THR A 122 16.42 -22.11 23.06
CA THR A 122 15.64 -21.09 23.77
C THR A 122 15.00 -20.12 22.77
N TYR A 123 14.06 -19.30 23.24
CA TYR A 123 13.26 -18.35 22.44
C TYR A 123 14.03 -17.13 21.92
#